data_AF-A0A0K9P3F2-F1
#
_entry.id   AF-A0A0K9P3F2-F1
#
_cell.length_a   1.000
_cell.length_b   1.000
_cell.length_c   1.000
_cell.angle_alpha   90.00
_cell.angle_beta   90.00
_cell.angle_gamma   90.00
#
_symmetry.space_group_name_H-M   'P 1'
#
loop_
_entity.id
_entity.type
_entity.pdbx_description
1 polymer ?
#
loop_
_entity_poly.entity_id
_entity_poly.type
_entity_poly.pdbx_seq_one_letter_code
_entity_poly.pdbx_strand_id
1 'polypeptide(L)'
;MKKLDKNGGKNALRILDAEEESDSSLPEKVQVGSSPVYKLDKKLGKGGFGQVYIGQRISRNGSLLSEVAIKFEHENSKGCNDGPPYEWKVYDILGGNYGVPRVHYKGRQGEYYIMIMDMLGPSLWDIWNNRTHGMSTEMVACFAIEALSILEKIHSKGYVHGDVKPENFLLGPVGTPEEKKLFLVDLGLASKWKDFSTGQHVEYNQRPDVFRGTVRYASVHAHLGKTASKRDDLESLAYTLIFLLRGRLPWQGYQGDNKSFLVCKKKMDMSPDRLCYFTPKPFRQFFEYIVNLKFEEVPNYVKYISLFDGILSSDPDIRPINTSGAEKLIQQVSKKRGRLSLEEDDTQQIKKKIRIGSPGSQWISVYNARPSMKQRYHFNVSEERLGNHILKGSQDGLFITSIASSANLWSVIMDAGTGFSEQAFEISSNFLNKDWITEQWENNYHITALAGSENGHSLVVMSKGSTYEQQCYKISDSFPFKWINKKWKEGYFVTSMATSENKWGIVMSRHANFIDQVIELDFLYPSEGIHKRWNNGYRITSSAATLDQAAFVLSISKTISYDETQETLRTTEFPAEHIKEKWTRGLYLSSISYGKTVS
;
A
#
# COMPACT_ATOMS: atom_id res chain seq x y z
N MET A 1 33.01 -19.63 -59.79
CA MET A 1 32.62 -21.04 -59.65
C MET A 1 33.33 -21.62 -58.43
N LYS A 2 32.60 -21.72 -57.30
CA LYS A 2 32.75 -22.63 -56.14
C LYS A 2 32.24 -21.94 -54.86
N LYS A 3 31.40 -22.69 -54.15
CA LYS A 3 30.48 -22.32 -53.07
C LYS A 3 31.22 -22.01 -51.76
N LEU A 4 30.71 -21.04 -51.01
CA LEU A 4 30.95 -20.87 -49.58
C LEU A 4 29.73 -21.43 -48.82
N ASP A 5 29.98 -22.43 -47.98
CA ASP A 5 28.99 -22.99 -47.06
C ASP A 5 28.89 -22.19 -45.77
N LYS A 6 27.64 -22.09 -45.31
CA LYS A 6 27.19 -21.47 -44.07
C LYS A 6 27.44 -22.39 -42.88
N ASN A 7 27.97 -21.88 -41.77
CA ASN A 7 27.48 -22.18 -40.42
C ASN A 7 28.29 -21.43 -39.36
N GLY A 8 27.59 -20.77 -38.42
CA GLY A 8 28.19 -20.21 -37.22
C GLY A 8 27.51 -18.93 -36.76
N GLY A 9 26.33 -19.04 -36.14
CA GLY A 9 25.69 -17.85 -35.57
C GLY A 9 24.29 -18.07 -35.03
N LYS A 10 24.13 -18.93 -34.01
CA LYS A 10 23.04 -18.88 -33.02
C LYS A 10 23.48 -19.65 -31.77
N ASN A 11 23.91 -18.94 -30.73
CA ASN A 11 23.88 -19.40 -29.33
C ASN A 11 24.34 -18.28 -28.40
N ALA A 12 23.42 -17.39 -28.03
CA ALA A 12 23.52 -16.53 -26.84
C ALA A 12 22.17 -15.83 -26.61
N LEU A 13 21.13 -16.59 -26.24
CA LEU A 13 19.86 -16.11 -25.67
C LEU A 13 18.98 -17.34 -25.40
N ARG A 14 19.17 -17.98 -24.24
CA ARG A 14 18.25 -18.92 -23.59
C ARG A 14 18.89 -19.45 -22.30
N ILE A 15 19.03 -18.58 -21.31
CA ILE A 15 19.15 -18.98 -19.91
C ILE A 15 18.34 -17.92 -19.16
N LEU A 16 17.49 -18.37 -18.22
CA LEU A 16 16.40 -17.66 -17.54
C LEU A 16 15.02 -17.86 -18.20
N ASP A 17 14.59 -19.13 -18.25
CA ASP A 17 13.20 -19.57 -18.09
C ASP A 17 13.26 -21.09 -17.99
N ALA A 18 13.55 -21.59 -16.78
CA ALA A 18 13.53 -23.02 -16.47
C ALA A 18 13.15 -23.22 -15.01
N GLU A 19 11.91 -22.83 -14.68
CA GLU A 19 11.10 -23.56 -13.71
C GLU A 19 9.96 -24.20 -14.53
N GLU A 20 10.28 -25.26 -15.28
CA GLU A 20 9.27 -26.21 -15.74
C GLU A 20 8.84 -27.02 -14.52
N GLU A 21 7.85 -26.50 -13.77
CA GLU A 21 7.02 -27.35 -12.93
C GLU A 21 6.31 -28.36 -13.83
N SER A 22 6.38 -29.64 -13.45
CA SER A 22 5.76 -30.77 -14.14
C SER A 22 4.30 -30.46 -14.48
N ASP A 23 3.98 -30.44 -15.78
CA ASP A 23 2.60 -30.41 -16.25
C ASP A 23 1.97 -31.79 -15.95
N SER A 24 1.55 -32.02 -14.70
CA SER A 24 0.67 -33.14 -14.38
C SER A 24 -0.61 -32.94 -15.19
N SER A 25 -0.92 -33.91 -16.05
CA SER A 25 -2.06 -33.80 -16.96
C SER A 25 -3.35 -33.67 -16.16
N LEU A 26 -4.05 -32.55 -16.34
CA LEU A 26 -5.37 -32.33 -15.74
C LEU A 26 -6.32 -33.45 -16.14
N PRO A 27 -7.25 -33.86 -15.25
CA PRO A 27 -8.16 -34.96 -15.56
C PRO A 27 -9.12 -34.59 -16.69
N GLU A 28 -9.31 -35.50 -17.66
CA GLU A 28 -10.25 -35.31 -18.78
C GLU A 28 -11.71 -35.19 -18.29
N LYS A 29 -12.03 -35.83 -17.16
CA LYS A 29 -13.34 -35.79 -16.51
C LYS A 29 -13.21 -35.32 -15.07
N VAL A 30 -14.08 -34.39 -14.70
CA VAL A 30 -14.13 -33.79 -13.36
C VAL A 30 -15.40 -34.22 -12.66
N GLN A 31 -15.27 -34.72 -11.44
CA GLN A 31 -16.38 -34.97 -10.53
C GLN A 31 -15.93 -34.73 -9.09
N VAL A 32 -16.59 -33.78 -8.41
CA VAL A 32 -16.25 -33.41 -7.03
C VAL A 32 -17.48 -33.49 -6.13
N GLY A 33 -17.33 -34.15 -4.98
CA GLY A 33 -18.44 -34.38 -4.06
C GLY A 33 -19.63 -35.03 -4.76
N SER A 34 -20.80 -34.40 -4.67
CA SER A 34 -22.04 -34.84 -5.32
C SER A 34 -22.29 -34.19 -6.69
N SER A 35 -21.26 -33.63 -7.34
CA SER A 35 -21.44 -32.99 -8.64
C SER A 35 -21.77 -34.02 -9.74
N PRO A 36 -22.43 -33.59 -10.82
CA PRO A 36 -22.39 -34.31 -12.09
C PRO A 36 -20.94 -34.52 -12.58
N VAL A 37 -20.77 -35.42 -13.55
CA VAL A 37 -19.50 -35.54 -14.27
C VAL A 37 -19.44 -34.48 -15.36
N TYR A 38 -18.32 -33.76 -15.41
CA TYR A 38 -18.05 -32.75 -16.44
C TYR A 38 -16.88 -33.21 -17.30
N LYS A 39 -17.03 -33.12 -18.62
CA LYS A 39 -15.90 -33.28 -19.55
C LYS A 39 -15.14 -31.96 -19.61
N LEU A 40 -13.83 -32.01 -19.42
CA LEU A 40 -12.95 -30.86 -19.58
C LEU A 40 -12.79 -30.55 -21.07
N ASP A 41 -12.87 -29.27 -21.43
CA ASP A 41 -12.69 -28.78 -22.80
C ASP A 41 -11.60 -27.69 -22.82
N LYS A 42 -11.76 -26.64 -23.62
CA LYS A 42 -10.75 -25.59 -23.83
C LYS A 42 -10.40 -24.84 -22.54
N LYS A 43 -9.10 -24.56 -22.38
CA LYS A 43 -8.59 -23.62 -21.38
C LYS A 43 -9.07 -22.20 -21.66
N LEU A 44 -9.68 -21.57 -20.65
CA LEU A 44 -10.13 -20.17 -20.68
C LEU A 44 -9.02 -19.21 -20.26
N GLY A 45 -8.23 -19.59 -19.25
CA GLY A 45 -7.16 -18.72 -18.76
C GLY A 45 -6.27 -19.38 -17.71
N LYS A 46 -5.15 -18.72 -17.40
CA LYS A 46 -4.27 -19.03 -16.27
C LYS A 46 -4.06 -17.74 -15.46
N GLY A 47 -4.41 -17.79 -14.18
CA GLY A 47 -4.20 -16.70 -13.23
C GLY A 47 -2.99 -16.97 -12.33
N GLY A 48 -2.76 -16.08 -11.36
CA GLY A 48 -1.66 -16.23 -10.39
C GLY A 48 -1.82 -17.39 -9.40
N PHE A 49 -3.04 -17.91 -9.25
CA PHE A 49 -3.39 -18.94 -8.26
C PHE A 49 -3.84 -20.28 -8.89
N GLY A 50 -4.16 -20.30 -10.19
CA GLY A 50 -4.71 -21.49 -10.83
C GLY A 50 -5.01 -21.34 -12.31
N GLN A 51 -5.68 -22.36 -12.86
CA GLN A 51 -6.07 -22.44 -14.27
C GLN A 51 -7.58 -22.63 -14.40
N VAL A 52 -8.21 -22.01 -15.41
CA VAL A 52 -9.66 -22.07 -15.63
C VAL A 52 -9.94 -22.68 -17.00
N TYR A 53 -10.90 -23.61 -17.06
CA TYR A 53 -11.28 -24.36 -18.24
C TYR A 53 -12.80 -24.36 -18.43
N ILE A 54 -13.25 -24.58 -19.66
CA ILE A 54 -14.64 -24.92 -19.94
C ILE A 54 -14.87 -26.37 -19.48
N GLY A 55 -15.97 -26.60 -18.78
CA GLY A 55 -16.51 -27.92 -18.47
C GLY A 55 -17.87 -28.10 -19.11
N GLN A 56 -18.12 -29.25 -19.71
CA GLN A 56 -19.42 -29.59 -20.27
C GLN A 56 -20.06 -30.70 -19.46
N ARG A 57 -21.26 -30.43 -18.91
CA ARG A 57 -21.99 -31.42 -18.12
C ARG A 57 -22.40 -32.61 -18.99
N ILE A 58 -22.02 -33.82 -18.58
CA ILE A 58 -22.40 -35.06 -19.24
C ILE A 58 -23.74 -35.54 -18.67
N SER A 59 -24.74 -35.71 -19.53
CA SER A 59 -26.02 -36.33 -19.15
C SER A 59 -25.89 -37.85 -18.98
N ARG A 60 -26.86 -38.50 -18.32
CA ARG A 60 -26.91 -39.97 -18.15
C ARG A 60 -26.92 -40.75 -19.47
N ASN A 61 -27.37 -40.11 -20.55
CA ASN A 61 -27.42 -40.61 -21.93
C ASN A 61 -26.26 -40.09 -22.81
N GLY A 62 -25.23 -39.46 -22.23
CA GLY A 62 -24.02 -39.02 -22.93
C GLY A 62 -24.13 -37.68 -23.67
N SER A 63 -25.31 -37.05 -23.72
CA SER A 63 -25.50 -35.73 -24.34
C SER A 63 -24.96 -34.59 -23.44
N LEU A 64 -24.41 -33.54 -24.04
CA LEU A 64 -23.86 -32.36 -23.37
C LEU A 64 -24.99 -31.35 -23.12
N LEU A 65 -25.16 -30.89 -21.87
CA LEU A 65 -26.34 -30.09 -21.46
C LEU A 65 -26.04 -28.62 -21.16
N SER A 66 -24.97 -28.35 -20.40
CA SER A 66 -24.68 -27.02 -19.87
C SER A 66 -23.18 -26.83 -19.71
N GLU A 67 -22.69 -25.66 -20.12
CA GLU A 67 -21.30 -25.24 -19.92
C GLU A 67 -21.12 -24.63 -18.52
N VAL A 68 -19.97 -24.89 -17.92
CA VAL A 68 -19.52 -24.34 -16.65
C VAL A 68 -18.07 -23.90 -16.77
N ALA A 69 -17.64 -22.97 -15.92
CA ALA A 69 -16.22 -22.72 -15.72
C ALA A 69 -15.69 -23.63 -14.60
N ILE A 70 -14.57 -24.31 -14.85
CA ILE A 70 -13.91 -25.17 -13.87
C ILE A 70 -12.52 -24.58 -13.57
N LYS A 71 -12.33 -24.13 -12.33
CA LYS A 71 -11.06 -23.60 -11.82
C LYS A 71 -10.31 -24.70 -11.06
N PHE A 72 -9.04 -24.86 -11.39
CA PHE A 72 -8.11 -25.80 -10.76
C PHE A 72 -6.97 -25.04 -10.08
N GLU A 73 -6.69 -25.41 -8.83
CA GLU A 73 -5.58 -24.90 -8.04
C GLU A 73 -4.84 -26.12 -7.45
N HIS A 74 -3.55 -26.24 -7.76
CA HIS A 74 -2.75 -27.38 -7.30
C HIS A 74 -2.52 -27.28 -5.78
N GLU A 75 -2.44 -28.39 -5.05
CA GLU A 75 -2.27 -28.35 -3.59
C GLU A 75 -0.98 -27.67 -3.11
N ASN A 76 0.05 -27.67 -3.96
CA ASN A 76 1.31 -26.92 -3.74
C ASN A 76 1.25 -25.44 -4.17
N SER A 77 0.10 -24.97 -4.69
CA SER A 77 -0.05 -23.56 -5.10
C SER A 77 -0.07 -22.63 -3.89
N LYS A 78 0.39 -21.39 -4.09
CA LYS A 78 0.38 -20.35 -3.04
C LYS A 78 -1.04 -20.19 -2.47
N GLY A 79 -1.16 -20.33 -1.15
CA GLY A 79 -2.44 -20.22 -0.44
C GLY A 79 -3.17 -21.55 -0.23
N CYS A 80 -2.60 -22.68 -0.64
CA CYS A 80 -3.16 -24.03 -0.45
C CYS A 80 -2.42 -24.88 0.60
N ASN A 81 -1.33 -24.38 1.18
CA ASN A 81 -0.48 -25.12 2.13
C ASN A 81 -1.24 -25.61 3.38
N ASP A 82 -2.30 -24.91 3.79
CA ASP A 82 -3.10 -25.20 4.99
C ASP A 82 -4.51 -25.71 4.63
N GLY A 83 -4.69 -26.27 3.44
CA GLY A 83 -5.96 -26.81 2.95
C GLY A 83 -6.54 -26.05 1.75
N PRO A 84 -7.87 -26.06 1.56
CA PRO A 84 -8.50 -25.41 0.42
C PRO A 84 -8.20 -23.90 0.35
N PRO A 85 -8.10 -23.34 -0.88
CA PRO A 85 -7.88 -21.92 -1.12
C PRO A 85 -8.84 -21.02 -0.32
N TYR A 86 -8.31 -19.93 0.23
CA TYR A 86 -9.11 -18.95 0.99
C TYR A 86 -10.31 -18.41 0.19
N GLU A 87 -10.16 -18.31 -1.14
CA GLU A 87 -11.19 -17.89 -2.08
C GLU A 87 -12.51 -18.68 -1.92
N TRP A 88 -12.43 -19.98 -1.59
CA TRP A 88 -13.61 -20.82 -1.40
C TRP A 88 -14.52 -20.31 -0.28
N LYS A 89 -13.91 -19.81 0.81
CA LYS A 89 -14.64 -19.24 1.95
C LYS A 89 -15.27 -17.90 1.61
N VAL A 90 -14.63 -17.14 0.71
CA VAL A 90 -15.17 -15.87 0.24
C VAL A 90 -16.39 -16.11 -0.66
N TYR A 91 -16.32 -17.09 -1.57
CA TYR A 91 -17.47 -17.47 -2.40
C TYR A 91 -18.64 -18.03 -1.60
N ASP A 92 -18.43 -18.66 -0.43
CA ASP A 92 -19.55 -19.07 0.43
C ASP A 92 -20.41 -17.89 0.90
N ILE A 93 -19.81 -16.71 1.00
CA ILE A 93 -20.47 -15.49 1.47
C ILE A 93 -20.95 -14.63 0.30
N LEU A 94 -20.12 -14.50 -0.74
CA LEU A 94 -20.31 -13.60 -1.86
C LEU A 94 -20.93 -14.27 -3.10
N GLY A 95 -20.73 -15.57 -3.30
CA GLY A 95 -21.16 -16.30 -4.49
C GLY A 95 -22.68 -16.19 -4.73
N GLY A 96 -23.05 -15.86 -5.96
CA GLY A 96 -24.45 -15.65 -6.35
C GLY A 96 -25.09 -14.37 -5.80
N ASN A 97 -24.37 -13.51 -5.06
CA ASN A 97 -24.83 -12.14 -4.84
C ASN A 97 -24.77 -11.38 -6.17
N TYR A 98 -25.42 -10.21 -6.20
CA TYR A 98 -25.46 -9.35 -7.37
C TYR A 98 -24.04 -9.07 -7.91
N GLY A 99 -23.83 -9.41 -9.18
CA GLY A 99 -22.56 -9.23 -9.89
C GLY A 99 -21.42 -10.15 -9.46
N VAL A 100 -21.69 -11.25 -8.75
CA VAL A 100 -20.68 -12.27 -8.40
C VAL A 100 -21.18 -13.64 -8.88
N PRO A 101 -20.39 -14.40 -9.66
CA PRO A 101 -20.82 -15.70 -10.16
C PRO A 101 -21.09 -16.68 -9.02
N ARG A 102 -21.98 -17.64 -9.27
CA ARG A 102 -22.28 -18.72 -8.34
C ARG A 102 -21.24 -19.83 -8.49
N VAL A 103 -20.78 -20.34 -7.34
CA VAL A 103 -20.07 -21.63 -7.29
C VAL A 103 -21.11 -22.72 -7.08
N HIS A 104 -21.21 -23.66 -8.02
CA HIS A 104 -22.15 -24.78 -7.96
C HIS A 104 -21.61 -25.92 -7.09
N TYR A 105 -20.34 -26.25 -7.28
CA TYR A 105 -19.67 -27.34 -6.58
C TYR A 105 -18.21 -26.97 -6.33
N LYS A 106 -17.65 -27.49 -5.24
CA LYS A 106 -16.22 -27.40 -4.94
C LYS A 106 -15.77 -28.65 -4.22
N GLY A 107 -14.54 -29.09 -4.48
CA GLY A 107 -13.98 -30.28 -3.85
C GLY A 107 -12.60 -30.61 -4.39
N ARG A 108 -12.02 -31.71 -3.92
CA ARG A 108 -10.70 -32.17 -4.33
C ARG A 108 -10.83 -33.34 -5.30
N GLN A 109 -10.00 -33.36 -6.34
CA GLN A 109 -9.82 -34.53 -7.21
C GLN A 109 -8.33 -34.63 -7.56
N GLY A 110 -7.70 -35.75 -7.20
CA GLY A 110 -6.25 -35.88 -7.26
C GLY A 110 -5.55 -34.81 -6.40
N GLU A 111 -4.57 -34.15 -6.99
CA GLU A 111 -3.73 -33.10 -6.36
C GLU A 111 -4.35 -31.69 -6.51
N TYR A 112 -5.57 -31.57 -7.01
CA TYR A 112 -6.21 -30.29 -7.31
C TYR A 112 -7.41 -30.00 -6.42
N TYR A 113 -7.44 -28.77 -5.92
CA TYR A 113 -8.65 -28.10 -5.45
C TYR A 113 -9.42 -27.57 -6.67
N ILE A 114 -10.69 -27.93 -6.79
CA ILE A 114 -11.52 -27.63 -7.94
C ILE A 114 -12.77 -26.85 -7.52
N MET A 115 -13.07 -25.77 -8.24
CA MET A 115 -14.36 -25.07 -8.19
C MET A 115 -15.07 -25.14 -9.55
N ILE A 116 -16.34 -25.53 -9.53
CA ILE A 116 -17.25 -25.52 -10.68
C ILE A 116 -18.23 -24.36 -10.49
N MET A 117 -18.23 -23.41 -11.42
CA MET A 117 -18.95 -22.14 -11.31
C MET A 117 -19.67 -21.76 -12.60
N ASP A 118 -20.51 -20.73 -12.53
CA ASP A 118 -21.22 -20.17 -13.69
C ASP A 118 -20.24 -19.93 -14.86
N MET A 119 -20.63 -20.34 -16.07
CA MET A 119 -19.92 -19.94 -17.28
C MET A 119 -20.29 -18.49 -17.62
N LEU A 120 -19.29 -17.66 -17.90
CA LEU A 120 -19.45 -16.24 -18.24
C LEU A 120 -18.96 -15.96 -19.66
N GLY A 121 -19.28 -14.76 -20.14
CA GLY A 121 -18.84 -14.23 -21.43
C GLY A 121 -17.45 -13.58 -21.37
N PRO A 122 -17.11 -12.72 -22.35
CA PRO A 122 -15.79 -12.10 -22.44
C PRO A 122 -15.52 -11.13 -21.29
N SER A 123 -14.24 -10.99 -20.93
CA SER A 123 -13.80 -9.96 -19.98
C SER A 123 -13.79 -8.57 -20.64
N LEU A 124 -13.82 -7.50 -19.84
CA LEU A 124 -13.62 -6.14 -20.36
C LEU A 124 -12.25 -5.98 -21.02
N TRP A 125 -11.24 -6.74 -20.58
CA TRP A 125 -9.94 -6.80 -21.23
C TRP A 125 -10.04 -7.36 -22.66
N ASP A 126 -10.79 -8.45 -22.86
CA ASP A 126 -11.00 -9.05 -24.18
C ASP A 126 -11.74 -8.09 -25.11
N ILE A 127 -12.79 -7.45 -24.60
CA ILE A 127 -13.57 -6.45 -25.35
C ILE A 127 -12.70 -5.26 -25.73
N TRP A 128 -11.84 -4.79 -24.82
CA TRP A 128 -10.94 -3.66 -25.09
C TRP A 128 -9.90 -4.02 -26.15
N ASN A 129 -9.26 -5.19 -26.06
CA ASN A 129 -8.24 -5.63 -27.02
C ASN A 129 -8.80 -5.91 -28.42
N ASN A 130 -10.05 -6.36 -28.52
CA ASN A 130 -10.69 -6.65 -29.80
C ASN A 130 -11.17 -5.37 -30.52
N ARG A 131 -11.04 -4.19 -29.91
CA ARG A 131 -11.34 -2.90 -30.52
C ARG A 131 -10.05 -2.21 -30.97
N THR A 132 -10.10 -1.59 -32.14
CA THR A 132 -8.98 -0.82 -32.70
C THR A 132 -8.74 0.51 -31.97
N HIS A 133 -9.78 1.03 -31.30
CA HIS A 133 -9.76 2.24 -30.49
C HIS A 133 -10.30 1.88 -29.10
N GLY A 134 -9.92 2.64 -28.05
CA GLY A 134 -10.42 2.42 -26.69
C GLY A 134 -11.95 2.35 -26.59
N MET A 135 -12.47 2.03 -25.39
CA MET A 135 -13.93 1.94 -25.22
C MET A 135 -14.58 3.33 -25.32
N SER A 136 -15.82 3.37 -25.83
CA SER A 136 -16.59 4.62 -25.90
C SER A 136 -16.87 5.15 -24.50
N THR A 137 -16.99 6.47 -24.38
CA THR A 137 -17.31 7.14 -23.12
C THR A 137 -18.57 6.59 -22.46
N GLU A 138 -19.62 6.34 -23.25
CA GLU A 138 -20.87 5.76 -22.77
C GLU A 138 -20.68 4.34 -22.22
N MET A 139 -19.90 3.49 -22.91
CA MET A 139 -19.63 2.14 -22.44
C MET A 139 -18.86 2.14 -21.11
N VAL A 140 -17.85 3.01 -20.99
CA VAL A 140 -17.08 3.13 -19.75
C VAL A 140 -17.94 3.73 -18.63
N ALA A 141 -18.87 4.63 -18.93
CA ALA A 141 -19.82 5.16 -17.95
C ALA A 141 -20.82 4.09 -17.46
N CYS A 142 -21.38 3.27 -18.36
CA CYS A 142 -22.22 2.13 -17.98
C CYS A 142 -21.44 1.15 -17.08
N PHE A 143 -20.19 0.85 -17.45
CA PHE A 143 -19.30 0.04 -16.63
C PHE A 143 -19.05 0.66 -15.26
N ALA A 144 -18.76 1.97 -15.18
CA ALA A 144 -18.51 2.64 -13.90
C ALA A 144 -19.70 2.49 -12.93
N ILE A 145 -20.91 2.75 -13.42
CA ILE A 145 -22.16 2.67 -12.65
C ILE A 145 -22.39 1.24 -12.13
N GLU A 146 -22.25 0.26 -13.00
CA GLU A 146 -22.50 -1.13 -12.67
C GLU A 146 -21.40 -1.68 -11.73
N ALA A 147 -20.13 -1.40 -12.01
CA ALA A 147 -19.01 -1.79 -11.15
C ALA A 147 -19.10 -1.18 -9.74
N LEU A 148 -19.52 0.08 -9.62
CA LEU A 148 -19.78 0.72 -8.31
C LEU A 148 -20.86 -0.02 -7.53
N SER A 149 -21.90 -0.50 -8.21
CA SER A 149 -23.00 -1.26 -7.60
C SER A 149 -22.54 -2.65 -7.13
N ILE A 150 -21.71 -3.33 -7.93
CA ILE A 150 -21.12 -4.63 -7.55
C ILE A 150 -20.17 -4.47 -6.37
N LEU A 151 -19.27 -3.47 -6.42
CA LEU A 151 -18.35 -3.19 -5.33
C LEU A 151 -19.09 -2.78 -4.05
N GLU A 152 -20.13 -1.94 -4.13
CA GLU A 152 -20.98 -1.66 -2.97
C GLU A 152 -21.53 -2.96 -2.37
N LYS A 153 -22.00 -3.89 -3.20
CA LYS A 153 -22.55 -5.14 -2.70
C LYS A 153 -21.51 -5.98 -1.97
N ILE A 154 -20.32 -6.12 -2.54
CA ILE A 154 -19.18 -6.82 -1.91
C ILE A 154 -18.79 -6.14 -0.59
N HIS A 155 -18.67 -4.81 -0.60
CA HIS A 155 -18.36 -4.02 0.58
C HIS A 155 -19.44 -4.15 1.66
N SER A 156 -20.73 -4.17 1.31
CA SER A 156 -21.84 -4.37 2.25
C SER A 156 -21.77 -5.71 2.98
N LYS A 157 -21.12 -6.71 2.34
CA LYS A 157 -20.82 -8.02 2.90
C LYS A 157 -19.48 -8.04 3.63
N GLY A 158 -18.86 -6.92 3.97
CA GLY A 158 -17.65 -6.87 4.82
C GLY A 158 -16.33 -7.22 4.12
N TYR A 159 -16.34 -7.39 2.80
CA TYR A 159 -15.16 -7.72 2.00
C TYR A 159 -14.76 -6.58 1.06
N VAL A 160 -13.47 -6.47 0.78
CA VAL A 160 -12.91 -5.76 -0.37
C VAL A 160 -12.37 -6.80 -1.34
N HIS A 161 -12.39 -6.51 -2.63
CA HIS A 161 -11.92 -7.39 -3.68
C HIS A 161 -10.39 -7.43 -3.77
N GLY A 162 -9.73 -6.28 -3.72
CA GLY A 162 -8.27 -6.17 -3.72
C GLY A 162 -7.56 -6.38 -5.07
N ASP A 163 -8.28 -6.58 -6.17
CA ASP A 163 -7.69 -6.73 -7.52
C ASP A 163 -8.66 -6.29 -8.63
N VAL A 164 -9.20 -5.08 -8.47
CA VAL A 164 -10.12 -4.45 -9.44
C VAL A 164 -9.34 -4.07 -10.70
N LYS A 165 -9.67 -4.73 -11.82
CA LYS A 165 -9.03 -4.56 -13.13
C LYS A 165 -9.91 -5.08 -14.28
N PRO A 166 -9.69 -4.66 -15.54
CA PRO A 166 -10.51 -5.09 -16.69
C PRO A 166 -10.64 -6.61 -16.85
N GLU A 167 -9.58 -7.36 -16.53
CA GLU A 167 -9.52 -8.82 -16.67
C GLU A 167 -10.49 -9.55 -15.73
N ASN A 168 -10.83 -8.95 -14.59
CA ASN A 168 -11.70 -9.56 -13.57
C ASN A 168 -13.17 -9.16 -13.71
N PHE A 169 -13.50 -8.26 -14.65
CA PHE A 169 -14.88 -7.92 -14.98
C PHE A 169 -15.30 -8.62 -16.26
N LEU A 170 -16.28 -9.51 -16.17
CA LEU A 170 -16.80 -10.29 -17.30
C LEU A 170 -18.27 -9.96 -17.54
N LEU A 171 -18.68 -10.04 -18.80
CA LEU A 171 -20.09 -10.01 -19.17
C LEU A 171 -20.73 -11.40 -19.02
N GLY A 172 -22.06 -11.47 -18.99
CA GLY A 172 -22.75 -12.76 -19.10
C GLY A 172 -22.55 -13.43 -20.47
N PRO A 173 -22.93 -14.71 -20.62
CA PRO A 173 -22.73 -15.44 -21.86
C PRO A 173 -23.45 -14.78 -23.05
N VAL A 174 -22.79 -14.73 -24.20
CA VAL A 174 -23.30 -14.13 -25.44
C VAL A 174 -24.56 -14.86 -25.90
N GLY A 175 -25.58 -14.11 -26.36
CA GLY A 175 -26.84 -14.70 -26.84
C GLY A 175 -27.77 -15.16 -25.73
N THR A 176 -27.46 -14.81 -24.47
CA THR A 176 -28.36 -15.02 -23.32
C THR A 176 -28.95 -13.70 -22.84
N PRO A 177 -30.07 -13.72 -22.09
CA PRO A 177 -30.60 -12.50 -21.48
C PRO A 177 -29.63 -11.77 -20.53
N GLU A 178 -28.57 -12.46 -20.08
CA GLU A 178 -27.55 -11.89 -19.21
C GLU A 178 -26.32 -11.36 -19.97
N GLU A 179 -26.31 -11.35 -21.32
CA GLU A 179 -25.12 -10.97 -22.11
C GLU A 179 -24.58 -9.56 -21.82
N LYS A 180 -25.44 -8.64 -21.36
CA LYS A 180 -25.06 -7.26 -20.97
C LYS A 180 -24.84 -7.09 -19.47
N LYS A 181 -25.04 -8.14 -18.67
CA LYS A 181 -24.89 -8.11 -17.21
C LYS A 181 -23.42 -8.26 -16.84
N LEU A 182 -22.96 -7.44 -15.91
CA LEU A 182 -21.58 -7.44 -15.47
C LEU A 182 -21.39 -8.34 -14.25
N PHE A 183 -20.25 -9.02 -14.21
CA PHE A 183 -19.82 -9.86 -13.10
C PHE A 183 -18.38 -9.54 -12.74
N LEU A 184 -18.07 -9.59 -11.45
CA LEU A 184 -16.74 -9.47 -10.89
C LEU A 184 -16.30 -10.85 -10.38
N VAL A 185 -15.17 -11.32 -10.89
CA VAL A 185 -14.61 -12.65 -10.63
C VAL A 185 -13.23 -12.55 -9.97
N ASP A 186 -12.67 -13.70 -9.59
CA ASP A 186 -11.35 -13.83 -8.95
C ASP A 186 -11.28 -13.16 -7.56
N LEU A 187 -11.81 -13.87 -6.57
CA LEU A 187 -11.85 -13.42 -5.17
C LEU A 187 -10.62 -13.90 -4.39
N GLY A 188 -9.56 -14.35 -5.08
CA GLY A 188 -8.34 -14.90 -4.45
C GLY A 188 -7.57 -13.88 -3.60
N LEU A 189 -7.71 -12.59 -3.91
CA LEU A 189 -7.10 -11.49 -3.15
C LEU A 189 -8.08 -10.76 -2.24
N ALA A 190 -9.34 -11.20 -2.18
CA ALA A 190 -10.34 -10.57 -1.35
C ALA A 190 -9.95 -10.62 0.13
N SER A 191 -10.26 -9.57 0.88
CA SER A 191 -9.95 -9.50 2.30
C SER A 191 -11.07 -8.81 3.06
N LYS A 192 -11.16 -9.08 4.37
CA LYS A 192 -12.16 -8.44 5.22
C LYS A 192 -11.74 -7.00 5.50
N TRP A 193 -12.65 -6.05 5.32
CA TRP A 193 -12.50 -4.69 5.85
C TRP A 193 -13.32 -4.49 7.15
N LYS A 194 -14.24 -5.41 7.44
CA LYS A 194 -15.11 -5.39 8.60
C LYS A 194 -15.08 -6.75 9.31
N ASP A 195 -14.96 -6.73 10.63
CA ASP A 195 -15.18 -7.90 11.47
C ASP A 195 -16.70 -8.11 11.65
N PHE A 196 -17.19 -9.31 11.33
CA PHE A 196 -18.61 -9.64 11.44
C PHE A 196 -19.07 -9.90 12.88
N SER A 197 -18.16 -10.32 13.75
CA SER A 197 -18.48 -10.62 15.15
C SER A 197 -18.71 -9.34 15.95
N THR A 198 -17.88 -8.31 15.71
CA THR A 198 -17.96 -7.02 16.42
C THR A 198 -18.68 -5.94 15.61
N GLY A 199 -18.81 -6.13 14.29
CA GLY A 199 -19.28 -5.10 13.37
C GLY A 199 -18.29 -3.95 13.16
N GLN A 200 -17.08 -4.03 13.71
CA GLN A 200 -16.09 -2.96 13.66
C GLN A 200 -15.21 -3.05 12.40
N HIS A 201 -14.61 -1.92 12.03
CA HIS A 201 -13.61 -1.89 10.98
C HIS A 201 -12.36 -2.69 11.41
N VAL A 202 -11.71 -3.37 10.46
CA VAL A 202 -10.44 -4.04 10.74
C VAL A 202 -9.37 -3.03 11.17
N GLU A 203 -8.47 -3.48 12.04
CA GLU A 203 -7.39 -2.64 12.52
C GLU A 203 -6.45 -2.19 11.39
N TYR A 204 -6.03 -0.94 11.48
CA TYR A 204 -5.02 -0.40 10.58
C TYR A 204 -3.66 -1.03 10.88
N ASN A 205 -2.97 -1.44 9.82
CA ASN A 205 -1.60 -1.89 9.87
C ASN A 205 -0.88 -1.52 8.57
N GLN A 206 0.45 -1.53 8.61
CA GLN A 206 1.29 -1.36 7.43
C GLN A 206 2.39 -2.43 7.43
N ARG A 207 2.54 -3.11 6.28
CA ARG A 207 3.58 -4.09 6.00
C ARG A 207 4.25 -3.73 4.66
N PRO A 208 5.24 -2.81 4.67
CA PRO A 208 5.85 -2.27 3.44
C PRO A 208 6.47 -3.32 2.50
N ASP A 209 6.76 -4.52 3.00
CA ASP A 209 7.30 -5.64 2.22
C ASP A 209 6.22 -6.50 1.55
N VAL A 210 4.94 -6.28 1.84
CA VAL A 210 3.81 -7.05 1.32
C VAL A 210 3.01 -6.20 0.33
N PHE A 211 3.16 -6.51 -0.95
CA PHE A 211 2.31 -5.99 -2.02
C PHE A 211 1.34 -7.07 -2.52
N ARG A 212 0.10 -6.68 -2.81
CA ARG A 212 -0.93 -7.54 -3.41
C ARG A 212 -1.66 -6.80 -4.53
N GLY A 213 -2.16 -7.56 -5.51
CA GLY A 213 -2.91 -7.04 -6.65
C GLY A 213 -2.04 -6.70 -7.85
N THR A 214 -2.67 -6.17 -8.89
CA THR A 214 -2.01 -5.84 -10.16
C THR A 214 -1.39 -4.44 -10.10
N VAL A 215 -0.05 -4.33 -10.15
CA VAL A 215 0.73 -3.07 -10.07
C VAL A 215 0.12 -1.91 -10.88
N ARG A 216 -0.39 -2.18 -12.08
CA ARG A 216 -0.97 -1.16 -12.96
C ARG A 216 -2.19 -0.47 -12.32
N TYR A 217 -3.06 -1.23 -11.64
CA TYR A 217 -4.35 -0.76 -11.15
C TYR A 217 -4.42 -0.68 -9.62
N ALA A 218 -3.49 -1.28 -8.87
CA ALA A 218 -3.50 -1.24 -7.41
C ALA A 218 -3.48 0.20 -6.86
N SER A 219 -4.14 0.46 -5.73
CA SER A 219 -4.09 1.75 -5.04
C SER A 219 -2.66 2.08 -4.58
N VAL A 220 -2.37 3.36 -4.31
CA VAL A 220 -1.10 3.73 -3.64
C VAL A 220 -0.97 3.11 -2.26
N HIS A 221 -2.08 2.89 -1.55
CA HIS A 221 -2.07 2.25 -0.23
C HIS A 221 -1.66 0.78 -0.30
N ALA A 222 -2.09 0.05 -1.34
CA ALA A 222 -1.64 -1.31 -1.60
C ALA A 222 -0.15 -1.36 -1.92
N HIS A 223 0.37 -0.38 -2.70
CA HIS A 223 1.82 -0.24 -2.93
C HIS A 223 2.62 0.02 -1.65
N LEU A 224 2.04 0.78 -0.71
CA LEU A 224 2.62 1.05 0.60
C LEU A 224 2.42 -0.10 1.61
N GLY A 225 1.75 -1.19 1.21
CA GLY A 225 1.48 -2.34 2.07
C GLY A 225 0.56 -2.03 3.24
N LYS A 226 -0.30 -1.01 3.12
CA LYS A 226 -1.31 -0.67 4.14
C LYS A 226 -2.45 -1.67 4.09
N THR A 227 -3.11 -1.89 5.24
CA THR A 227 -4.34 -2.70 5.30
C THR A 227 -5.34 -2.20 4.27
N ALA A 228 -5.88 -3.10 3.46
CA ALA A 228 -6.84 -2.76 2.42
C ALA A 228 -8.21 -2.37 3.02
N SER A 229 -8.87 -1.40 2.41
CA SER A 229 -10.24 -0.96 2.71
C SER A 229 -10.97 -0.59 1.42
N LYS A 230 -12.25 -0.21 1.54
CA LYS A 230 -13.16 0.12 0.44
C LYS A 230 -12.58 1.19 -0.50
N ARG A 231 -11.75 2.10 0.03
CA ARG A 231 -11.06 3.14 -0.75
C ARG A 231 -10.11 2.56 -1.80
N ASP A 232 -9.52 1.41 -1.52
CA ASP A 232 -8.54 0.75 -2.40
C ASP A 232 -9.20 0.23 -3.68
N ASP A 233 -10.32 -0.47 -3.55
CA ASP A 233 -11.09 -0.97 -4.69
C ASP A 233 -11.60 0.18 -5.57
N LEU A 234 -12.03 1.29 -4.96
CA LEU A 234 -12.50 2.46 -5.69
C LEU A 234 -11.36 3.22 -6.40
N GLU A 235 -10.17 3.28 -5.81
CA GLU A 235 -9.00 3.88 -6.45
C GLU A 235 -8.55 3.03 -7.65
N SER A 236 -8.55 1.71 -7.47
CA SER A 236 -8.30 0.76 -8.56
C SER A 236 -9.35 0.84 -9.66
N LEU A 237 -10.62 1.05 -9.32
CA LEU A 237 -11.67 1.31 -10.30
C LEU A 237 -11.39 2.60 -11.06
N ALA A 238 -11.03 3.70 -10.40
CA ALA A 238 -10.71 4.96 -11.07
C ALA A 238 -9.58 4.79 -12.10
N TYR A 239 -8.49 4.09 -11.73
CA TYR A 239 -7.42 3.78 -12.68
C TYR A 239 -7.88 2.88 -13.83
N THR A 240 -8.75 1.91 -13.56
CA THR A 240 -9.33 1.01 -14.56
C THR A 240 -10.18 1.79 -15.57
N LEU A 241 -11.04 2.71 -15.11
CA LEU A 241 -11.87 3.55 -15.98
C LEU A 241 -11.03 4.42 -16.92
N ILE A 242 -10.00 5.08 -16.38
CA ILE A 242 -9.09 5.92 -17.18
C ILE A 242 -8.32 5.07 -18.19
N PHE A 243 -7.90 3.87 -17.81
CA PHE A 243 -7.26 2.93 -18.74
C PHE A 243 -8.19 2.53 -19.89
N LEU A 244 -9.45 2.17 -19.61
CA LEU A 244 -10.39 1.75 -20.64
C LEU A 244 -10.69 2.87 -21.66
N LEU A 245 -10.71 4.13 -21.22
CA LEU A 245 -10.86 5.31 -22.09
C LEU A 245 -9.60 5.62 -22.90
N ARG A 246 -8.43 5.61 -22.25
CA ARG A 246 -7.19 6.16 -22.82
C ARG A 246 -6.24 5.12 -23.40
N GLY A 247 -6.46 3.85 -23.09
CA GLY A 247 -5.61 2.71 -23.43
C GLY A 247 -4.27 2.63 -22.70
N ARG A 248 -3.92 3.66 -21.93
CA ARG A 248 -2.69 3.69 -21.13
C ARG A 248 -2.81 4.55 -19.88
N LEU A 249 -2.02 4.20 -18.88
CA LEU A 249 -1.78 4.95 -17.65
C LEU A 249 -0.33 5.48 -17.63
N PRO A 250 -0.07 6.66 -17.03
CA PRO A 250 1.25 7.29 -17.07
C PRO A 250 2.39 6.52 -16.38
N TRP A 251 2.08 5.48 -15.61
CA TRP A 251 3.03 4.66 -14.85
C TRP A 251 3.24 3.26 -15.46
N GLN A 252 2.93 3.08 -16.75
CA GLN A 252 3.29 1.85 -17.48
C GLN A 252 4.74 1.92 -17.99
N GLY A 253 5.40 0.76 -18.10
CA GLY A 253 6.75 0.63 -18.69
C GLY A 253 7.89 0.42 -17.68
N TYR A 254 7.66 0.63 -16.38
CA TYR A 254 8.66 0.34 -15.35
C TYR A 254 8.93 -1.18 -15.22
N GLN A 255 10.20 -1.55 -15.01
CA GLN A 255 10.70 -2.92 -14.88
C GLN A 255 11.66 -3.04 -13.68
N GLY A 256 12.01 -4.27 -13.29
CA GLY A 256 12.92 -4.56 -12.19
C GLY A 256 12.26 -4.58 -10.81
N ASP A 257 13.04 -4.89 -9.78
CA ASP A 257 12.56 -5.12 -8.41
C ASP A 257 11.94 -3.86 -7.76
N ASN A 258 12.39 -2.67 -8.16
CA ASN A 258 11.87 -1.39 -7.67
C ASN A 258 10.63 -0.88 -8.44
N LYS A 259 10.09 -1.67 -9.40
CA LYS A 259 8.94 -1.29 -10.22
C LYS A 259 7.74 -0.83 -9.40
N SER A 260 7.41 -1.55 -8.31
CA SER A 260 6.27 -1.20 -7.45
C SER A 260 6.44 0.19 -6.81
N PHE A 261 7.65 0.49 -6.34
CA PHE A 261 8.00 1.78 -5.76
C PHE A 261 7.91 2.92 -6.80
N LEU A 262 8.48 2.73 -7.99
CA LEU A 262 8.44 3.73 -9.07
C LEU A 262 7.01 4.03 -9.54
N VAL A 263 6.17 3.00 -9.65
CA VAL A 263 4.75 3.16 -9.98
C VAL A 263 4.02 3.91 -8.86
N CYS A 264 4.27 3.56 -7.60
CA CYS A 264 3.67 4.27 -6.46
C CYS A 264 4.05 5.75 -6.43
N LYS A 265 5.34 6.06 -6.61
CA LYS A 265 5.85 7.44 -6.72
C LYS A 265 5.12 8.20 -7.82
N LYS A 266 5.05 7.60 -9.02
CA LYS A 266 4.38 8.23 -10.17
C LYS A 266 2.88 8.46 -9.96
N LYS A 267 2.20 7.56 -9.23
CA LYS A 267 0.78 7.71 -8.84
C LYS A 267 0.61 8.84 -7.83
N MET A 268 1.48 8.92 -6.82
CA MET A 268 1.45 10.00 -5.81
C MET A 268 1.71 11.38 -6.44
N ASP A 269 2.56 11.46 -7.46
CA ASP A 269 2.83 12.71 -8.20
C ASP A 269 1.74 13.09 -9.23
N MET A 270 0.71 12.25 -9.40
CA MET A 270 -0.33 12.43 -10.42
C MET A 270 -1.62 12.99 -9.82
N SER A 271 -1.90 14.27 -10.09
CA SER A 271 -3.16 14.88 -9.68
C SER A 271 -4.35 14.41 -10.53
N PRO A 272 -5.60 14.52 -10.02
CA PRO A 272 -6.78 14.25 -10.82
C PRO A 272 -6.84 15.04 -12.12
N ASP A 273 -6.48 16.33 -12.11
CA ASP A 273 -6.46 17.16 -13.31
C ASP A 273 -5.46 16.65 -14.36
N ARG A 274 -4.27 16.22 -13.94
CA ARG A 274 -3.24 15.69 -14.86
C ARG A 274 -3.64 14.34 -15.44
N LEU A 275 -4.17 13.44 -14.61
CA LEU A 275 -4.59 12.11 -15.06
C LEU A 275 -5.81 12.18 -16.00
N CYS A 276 -6.73 13.09 -15.72
CA CYS A 276 -8.04 13.18 -16.36
C CYS A 276 -8.14 14.31 -17.40
N TYR A 277 -7.02 14.94 -17.78
CA TYR A 277 -6.97 16.12 -18.67
C TYR A 277 -7.79 15.95 -19.97
N PHE A 278 -7.76 14.76 -20.57
CA PHE A 278 -8.49 14.44 -21.81
C PHE A 278 -9.72 13.55 -21.57
N THR A 279 -10.26 13.53 -20.35
CA THR A 279 -11.43 12.69 -20.01
C THR A 279 -12.61 13.56 -19.58
N PRO A 280 -13.86 13.09 -19.75
CA PRO A 280 -15.04 13.83 -19.33
C PRO A 280 -15.02 14.17 -17.83
N LYS A 281 -15.63 15.30 -17.48
CA LYS A 281 -15.66 15.84 -16.10
C LYS A 281 -16.07 14.83 -15.01
N PRO A 282 -17.07 13.94 -15.22
CA PRO A 282 -17.43 12.92 -14.24
C PRO A 282 -16.28 12.02 -13.78
N PHE A 283 -15.38 11.60 -14.68
CA PHE A 283 -14.24 10.75 -14.34
C PHE A 283 -13.23 11.48 -13.44
N ARG A 284 -12.96 12.75 -13.74
CA ARG A 284 -12.10 13.61 -12.91
C ARG A 284 -12.70 13.83 -11.52
N GLN A 285 -13.99 14.15 -11.45
CA GLN A 285 -14.70 14.35 -10.18
C GLN A 285 -14.71 13.08 -9.34
N PHE A 286 -15.00 11.93 -9.96
CA PHE A 286 -14.95 10.64 -9.29
C PHE A 286 -13.56 10.39 -8.69
N PHE A 287 -12.50 10.53 -9.48
CA PHE A 287 -11.14 10.32 -9.00
C PHE A 287 -10.75 11.31 -7.89
N GLU A 288 -11.15 12.58 -7.99
CA GLU A 288 -10.94 13.59 -6.94
C GLU A 288 -11.60 13.21 -5.61
N TYR A 289 -12.81 12.63 -5.62
CA TYR A 289 -13.44 12.13 -4.40
C TYR A 289 -12.68 10.94 -3.81
N ILE A 290 -12.27 9.98 -4.64
CA ILE A 290 -11.68 8.73 -4.17
C ILE A 290 -10.30 8.91 -3.55
N VAL A 291 -9.43 9.75 -4.12
CA VAL A 291 -8.07 9.96 -3.58
C VAL A 291 -8.05 10.64 -2.21
N ASN A 292 -9.19 11.18 -1.78
CA ASN A 292 -9.37 11.86 -0.50
C ASN A 292 -10.17 11.02 0.52
N LEU A 293 -10.46 9.74 0.25
CA LEU A 293 -11.13 8.86 1.19
C LEU A 293 -10.19 8.41 2.33
N LYS A 294 -10.67 8.53 3.57
CA LYS A 294 -9.98 7.97 4.75
C LYS A 294 -10.17 6.44 4.83
N PHE A 295 -9.33 5.78 5.62
CA PHE A 295 -9.30 4.32 5.76
C PHE A 295 -10.64 3.74 6.19
N GLU A 296 -11.31 4.38 7.13
CA GLU A 296 -12.59 3.92 7.70
C GLU A 296 -13.80 4.60 7.07
N GLU A 297 -13.59 5.55 6.15
CA GLU A 297 -14.68 6.32 5.55
C GLU A 297 -15.60 5.42 4.75
N VAL A 298 -16.91 5.63 4.92
CA VAL A 298 -17.95 4.94 4.14
C VAL A 298 -18.11 5.68 2.81
N PRO A 299 -17.81 5.05 1.66
CA PRO A 299 -17.88 5.73 0.39
C PRO A 299 -19.33 6.05 -0.01
N ASN A 300 -19.54 7.20 -0.65
CA ASN A 300 -20.87 7.62 -1.10
C ASN A 300 -21.17 7.07 -2.51
N TYR A 301 -21.46 5.77 -2.61
CA TYR A 301 -21.70 5.09 -3.88
C TYR A 301 -22.80 5.75 -4.72
N VAL A 302 -23.89 6.22 -4.09
CA VAL A 302 -24.98 6.93 -4.79
C VAL A 302 -24.46 8.16 -5.51
N LYS A 303 -23.70 9.01 -4.79
CA LYS A 303 -23.11 10.23 -5.36
C LYS A 303 -22.14 9.89 -6.48
N TYR A 304 -21.37 8.82 -6.36
CA TYR A 304 -20.40 8.43 -7.39
C TYR A 304 -21.09 7.90 -8.65
N ILE A 305 -22.16 7.10 -8.49
CA ILE A 305 -23.01 6.62 -9.58
C ILE A 305 -23.62 7.83 -10.31
N SER A 306 -24.20 8.79 -9.58
CA SER A 306 -24.90 9.92 -10.18
C SER A 306 -24.01 10.87 -10.99
N LEU A 307 -22.68 10.78 -10.86
CA LEU A 307 -21.76 11.55 -11.70
C LEU A 307 -21.86 11.13 -13.18
N PHE A 308 -22.20 9.87 -13.45
CA PHE A 308 -22.16 9.28 -14.79
C PHE A 308 -23.52 9.25 -15.49
N ASP A 309 -24.62 9.50 -14.77
CA ASP A 309 -25.98 9.43 -15.33
C ASP A 309 -26.17 10.32 -16.57
N GLY A 310 -25.59 11.53 -16.56
CA GLY A 310 -25.68 12.47 -17.68
C GLY A 310 -24.93 12.04 -18.95
N ILE A 311 -24.20 10.93 -18.93
CA ILE A 311 -23.51 10.35 -20.10
C ILE A 311 -24.37 9.29 -20.79
N LEU A 312 -25.28 8.65 -20.05
CA LEU A 312 -26.01 7.47 -20.53
C LEU A 312 -27.09 7.82 -21.54
N SER A 313 -27.33 6.92 -22.51
CA SER A 313 -28.56 6.96 -23.29
C SER A 313 -29.80 6.87 -22.41
N SER A 314 -30.85 7.61 -22.81
CA SER A 314 -32.16 7.60 -22.16
C SER A 314 -32.87 6.26 -22.26
N ASP A 315 -32.58 5.48 -23.31
CA ASP A 315 -33.12 4.14 -23.50
C ASP A 315 -32.15 3.08 -22.90
N PRO A 316 -32.56 2.36 -21.83
CA PRO A 316 -31.73 1.33 -21.20
C PRO A 316 -31.41 0.13 -22.11
N ASP A 317 -32.29 -0.20 -23.06
CA ASP A 317 -32.16 -1.42 -23.86
C ASP A 317 -31.02 -1.32 -24.89
N ILE A 318 -30.71 -0.09 -25.33
CA ILE A 318 -29.60 0.17 -26.26
C ILE A 318 -28.24 0.33 -25.55
N ARG A 319 -28.22 0.41 -24.21
CA ARG A 319 -26.96 0.55 -23.47
C ARG A 319 -26.06 -0.68 -23.72
N PRO A 320 -24.73 -0.49 -23.80
CA PRO A 320 -23.78 -1.58 -24.03
C PRO A 320 -23.63 -2.50 -22.81
N ILE A 321 -23.91 -2.00 -21.60
CA ILE A 321 -23.87 -2.75 -20.34
C ILE A 321 -25.11 -2.39 -19.53
N ASN A 322 -25.73 -3.38 -18.91
CA ASN A 322 -26.89 -3.20 -18.02
C ASN A 322 -26.46 -2.49 -16.73
N THR A 323 -27.24 -1.50 -16.31
CA THR A 323 -26.99 -0.64 -15.14
C THR A 323 -28.04 -0.79 -14.03
N SER A 324 -28.87 -1.84 -14.09
CA SER A 324 -29.97 -2.11 -13.14
C SER A 324 -29.53 -2.30 -11.68
N GLY A 325 -28.24 -2.57 -11.43
CA GLY A 325 -27.69 -2.63 -10.08
C GLY A 325 -27.77 -1.29 -9.37
N ALA A 326 -27.52 -0.22 -10.11
CA ALA A 326 -27.54 1.14 -9.59
C ALA A 326 -28.96 1.62 -9.27
N GLU A 327 -29.95 1.26 -10.09
CA GLU A 327 -31.35 1.60 -9.85
C GLU A 327 -31.84 1.06 -8.49
N LYS A 328 -31.48 -0.19 -8.16
CA LYS A 328 -31.80 -0.79 -6.86
C LYS A 328 -31.17 -0.03 -5.70
N LEU A 329 -29.92 0.39 -5.87
CA LEU A 329 -29.17 1.14 -4.85
C LEU A 329 -29.79 2.54 -4.64
N ILE A 330 -30.11 3.26 -5.72
CA ILE A 330 -30.76 4.59 -5.68
C ILE A 330 -32.15 4.50 -5.05
N GLN A 331 -32.95 3.48 -5.40
CA GLN A 331 -34.27 3.25 -4.81
C GLN A 331 -34.19 2.92 -3.31
N GLN A 332 -33.22 2.10 -2.88
CA GLN A 332 -33.02 1.77 -1.47
C GLN A 332 -32.69 3.01 -0.63
N VAL A 333 -31.88 3.91 -1.17
CA VAL A 333 -31.53 5.17 -0.48
C VAL A 333 -32.70 6.14 -0.46
N SER A 334 -33.47 6.23 -1.56
CA SER A 334 -34.69 7.05 -1.61
C SER A 334 -35.75 6.59 -0.61
N LYS A 335 -35.89 5.28 -0.38
CA LYS A 335 -36.77 4.71 0.67
C LYS A 335 -36.26 4.99 2.09
N LYS A 336 -34.94 4.99 2.32
CA LYS A 336 -34.35 5.39 3.62
C LYS A 336 -34.47 6.90 3.89
N ARG A 337 -34.50 7.71 2.83
CA ARG A 337 -34.66 9.18 2.89
C ARG A 337 -36.06 9.68 3.23
N GLY A 338 -37.05 8.79 3.40
CA GLY A 338 -38.31 9.14 4.08
C GLY A 338 -38.14 9.63 5.53
N ARG A 339 -36.90 9.79 6.02
CA ARG A 339 -36.59 10.33 7.36
C ARG A 339 -35.50 11.40 7.45
N LEU A 340 -34.75 11.79 6.41
CA LEU A 340 -33.78 12.89 6.50
C LEU A 340 -33.55 13.53 5.13
N SER A 341 -33.71 14.86 5.08
CA SER A 341 -33.58 15.73 3.90
C SER A 341 -32.18 15.69 3.29
N LEU A 342 -32.14 15.80 1.96
CA LEU A 342 -30.96 16.18 1.20
C LEU A 342 -30.54 17.59 1.63
N GLU A 343 -29.60 17.70 2.56
CA GLU A 343 -28.84 18.94 2.68
C GLU A 343 -27.89 19.02 1.49
N GLU A 344 -28.15 20.00 0.64
CA GLU A 344 -27.16 20.61 -0.25
C GLU A 344 -26.06 21.24 0.61
N ASP A 345 -25.17 20.42 1.17
CA ASP A 345 -23.95 20.91 1.80
C ASP A 345 -22.89 21.13 0.70
N ASP A 346 -23.22 22.08 -0.20
CA ASP A 346 -22.30 22.70 -1.16
C ASP A 346 -21.59 23.91 -0.53
N THR A 347 -21.65 24.03 0.80
CA THR A 347 -20.68 24.84 1.54
C THR A 347 -19.37 24.08 1.61
N GLN A 348 -18.36 24.65 0.94
CA GLN A 348 -16.95 24.32 1.05
C GLN A 348 -16.47 24.37 2.51
N GLN A 349 -16.82 23.39 3.35
CA GLN A 349 -15.85 22.98 4.35
C GLN A 349 -14.69 22.41 3.55
N ILE A 350 -13.60 23.16 3.51
CA ILE A 350 -12.31 22.73 2.97
C ILE A 350 -11.91 21.50 3.78
N LYS A 351 -12.43 20.32 3.42
CA LYS A 351 -11.92 19.04 3.90
C LYS A 351 -10.46 19.08 3.48
N LYS A 352 -9.55 19.06 4.46
CA LYS A 352 -8.11 18.95 4.21
C LYS A 352 -7.90 17.84 3.19
N LYS A 353 -7.45 18.22 1.99
CA LYS A 353 -7.19 17.27 0.93
C LYS A 353 -6.08 16.33 1.41
N ILE A 354 -6.28 15.03 1.31
CA ILE A 354 -5.38 14.02 1.90
C ILE A 354 -4.12 13.85 1.03
N ARG A 355 -4.25 14.04 -0.29
CA ARG A 355 -3.17 13.81 -1.26
C ARG A 355 -2.97 14.97 -2.25
N ILE A 356 -3.59 16.12 -2.02
CA ILE A 356 -3.52 17.25 -2.95
C ILE A 356 -2.75 18.37 -2.24
N GLY A 357 -1.44 18.30 -2.38
CA GLY A 357 -0.47 19.29 -1.91
C GLY A 357 0.75 19.29 -2.81
N SER A 358 1.47 20.42 -2.86
CA SER A 358 2.72 20.50 -3.60
C SER A 358 3.82 19.79 -2.82
N PRO A 359 4.64 18.93 -3.45
CA PRO A 359 5.81 18.33 -2.81
C PRO A 359 6.68 19.41 -2.14
N GLY A 360 6.98 19.23 -0.85
CA GLY A 360 7.87 20.12 -0.12
C GLY A 360 8.54 19.40 1.04
N SER A 361 9.75 19.84 1.35
CA SER A 361 10.48 19.42 2.53
C SER A 361 10.11 20.30 3.71
N GLN A 362 9.91 19.69 4.88
CA GLN A 362 9.64 20.41 6.12
C GLN A 362 10.44 19.76 7.24
N TRP A 363 10.71 20.56 8.28
CA TRP A 363 11.14 20.06 9.56
C TRP A 363 10.01 19.29 10.20
N ILE A 364 10.32 18.10 10.73
CA ILE A 364 9.46 17.36 11.63
C ILE A 364 10.10 17.41 13.00
N SER A 365 9.38 17.97 13.97
CA SER A 365 9.80 18.02 15.36
C SER A 365 8.85 17.19 16.20
N VAL A 366 9.43 16.29 17.00
CA VAL A 366 8.71 15.46 17.96
C VAL A 366 9.07 15.97 19.35
N TYR A 367 8.07 16.29 20.15
CA TYR A 367 8.22 16.76 21.51
C TYR A 367 7.62 15.74 22.47
N ASN A 368 8.33 15.44 23.55
CA ASN A 368 7.84 14.58 24.63
C ASN A 368 7.78 15.37 25.93
N ALA A 369 6.77 15.10 26.75
CA ALA A 369 6.76 15.57 28.12
C ALA A 369 7.92 14.95 28.90
N ARG A 370 8.64 15.78 29.65
CA ARG A 370 9.74 15.34 30.53
C ARG A 370 9.76 16.17 31.80
N PRO A 371 10.32 15.63 32.90
CA PRO A 371 10.72 16.45 34.04
C PRO A 371 11.59 17.62 33.57
N SER A 372 11.47 18.75 34.27
CA SER A 372 12.23 19.96 33.94
C SER A 372 13.71 19.65 33.77
N MET A 373 14.23 19.86 32.57
CA MET A 373 15.63 19.64 32.21
C MET A 373 16.20 20.80 31.40
N LYS A 374 17.53 20.91 31.38
CA LYS A 374 18.26 21.83 30.51
C LYS A 374 18.38 21.19 29.13
N GLN A 375 17.82 21.84 28.11
CA GLN A 375 17.96 21.47 26.70
C GLN A 375 18.59 22.64 25.94
N ARG A 376 19.51 22.34 25.01
CA ARG A 376 20.13 23.29 24.11
C ARG A 376 19.99 22.80 22.68
N TYR A 377 19.77 23.73 21.76
CA TYR A 377 19.79 23.43 20.34
C TYR A 377 20.71 24.40 19.60
N HIS A 378 21.32 23.90 18.54
CA HIS A 378 21.99 24.69 17.52
C HIS A 378 21.44 24.27 16.16
N PHE A 379 21.24 25.23 15.26
CA PHE A 379 20.70 24.98 13.92
C PHE A 379 21.42 25.89 12.92
N ASN A 380 21.32 25.54 11.63
CA ASN A 380 22.07 26.22 10.56
C ASN A 380 23.59 26.26 10.82
N VAL A 381 24.13 25.19 11.41
CA VAL A 381 25.56 25.09 11.76
C VAL A 381 26.34 24.50 10.60
N SER A 382 27.40 25.17 10.16
CA SER A 382 28.35 24.61 9.20
C SER A 382 29.22 23.53 9.84
N GLU A 383 29.72 22.60 9.03
CA GLU A 383 30.55 21.49 9.47
C GLU A 383 31.75 21.93 10.34
N GLU A 384 32.46 22.97 9.89
CA GLU A 384 33.63 23.55 10.56
C GLU A 384 33.36 24.07 11.98
N ARG A 385 32.11 24.49 12.25
CA ARG A 385 31.72 25.07 13.54
C ARG A 385 31.13 24.05 14.49
N LEU A 386 30.79 22.85 13.99
CA LEU A 386 30.05 21.85 14.74
C LEU A 386 30.83 21.39 15.98
N GLY A 387 32.12 21.10 15.82
CA GLY A 387 32.98 20.68 16.94
C GLY A 387 32.98 21.67 18.10
N ASN A 388 33.04 22.98 17.82
CA ASN A 388 33.02 24.02 18.85
C ASN A 388 31.70 24.02 19.67
N HIS A 389 30.57 23.83 18.98
CA HIS A 389 29.26 23.73 19.65
C HIS A 389 29.15 22.48 20.50
N ILE A 390 29.62 21.33 19.99
CA ILE A 390 29.59 20.05 20.70
C ILE A 390 30.46 20.10 21.96
N LEU A 391 31.71 20.58 21.84
CA LEU A 391 32.62 20.69 22.97
C LEU A 391 32.08 21.60 24.07
N LYS A 392 31.51 22.76 23.70
CA LYS A 392 30.88 23.67 24.66
C LYS A 392 29.65 23.05 25.34
N GLY A 393 28.85 22.28 24.60
CA GLY A 393 27.73 21.52 25.16
C GLY A 393 28.18 20.50 26.20
N SER A 394 29.20 19.72 25.87
CA SER A 394 29.79 18.70 26.74
C SER A 394 30.35 19.30 28.04
N GLN A 395 31.07 20.43 27.95
CA GLN A 395 31.56 21.19 29.13
C GLN A 395 30.42 21.66 30.04
N ASP A 396 29.24 21.92 29.48
CA ASP A 396 28.05 22.34 30.21
C ASP A 396 27.19 21.16 30.73
N GLY A 397 27.69 19.92 30.61
CA GLY A 397 27.00 18.70 31.03
C GLY A 397 25.83 18.31 30.12
N LEU A 398 25.86 18.72 28.85
CA LEU A 398 24.83 18.40 27.86
C LEU A 398 25.37 17.40 26.84
N PHE A 399 24.55 16.41 26.50
CA PHE A 399 24.88 15.37 25.52
C PHE A 399 23.93 15.42 24.33
N ILE A 400 24.44 15.15 23.14
CA ILE A 400 23.65 15.13 21.91
C ILE A 400 22.66 13.96 21.95
N THR A 401 21.39 14.26 21.69
CA THR A 401 20.30 13.26 21.66
C THR A 401 19.59 13.19 20.32
N SER A 402 19.66 14.24 19.50
CA SER A 402 19.07 14.23 18.15
C SER A 402 19.84 15.16 17.20
N ILE A 403 19.91 14.76 15.93
CA ILE A 403 20.64 15.45 14.88
C ILE A 403 19.78 15.41 13.62
N ALA A 404 19.80 16.50 12.85
CA ALA A 404 19.25 16.56 11.50
C ALA A 404 20.12 17.46 10.61
N SER A 405 19.94 17.33 9.28
CA SER A 405 20.56 18.21 8.30
C SER A 405 19.52 18.76 7.34
N SER A 406 19.71 20.01 6.91
CA SER A 406 18.92 20.65 5.86
C SER A 406 19.85 21.51 5.03
N ALA A 407 19.88 21.34 3.69
CA ALA A 407 20.76 22.08 2.80
C ALA A 407 22.25 22.06 3.25
N ASN A 408 22.72 20.90 3.69
CA ASN A 408 24.08 20.67 4.22
C ASN A 408 24.44 21.45 5.49
N LEU A 409 23.46 22.03 6.18
CA LEU A 409 23.63 22.65 7.49
C LEU A 409 23.07 21.75 8.58
N TRP A 410 23.79 21.66 9.69
CA TRP A 410 23.47 20.78 10.79
C TRP A 410 22.57 21.45 11.83
N SER A 411 21.68 20.66 12.40
CA SER A 411 20.93 20.97 13.61
C SER A 411 21.19 19.90 14.65
N VAL A 412 21.58 20.31 15.85
CA VAL A 412 21.99 19.44 16.95
C VAL A 412 21.21 19.81 18.20
N ILE A 413 20.61 18.80 18.82
CA ILE A 413 19.84 18.90 20.05
C ILE A 413 20.63 18.21 21.16
N MET A 414 20.82 18.90 22.29
CA MET A 414 21.60 18.45 23.43
C MET A 414 20.80 18.55 24.71
N ASP A 415 20.78 17.48 25.50
CA ASP A 415 19.98 17.35 26.70
C ASP A 415 20.88 17.11 27.93
N ALA A 416 20.46 17.63 29.07
CA ALA A 416 20.94 17.20 30.38
C ALA A 416 20.19 15.95 30.84
N GLY A 417 20.79 15.18 31.76
CA GLY A 417 20.10 14.06 32.41
C GLY A 417 19.78 12.89 31.46
N THR A 418 20.56 12.71 30.40
CA THR A 418 20.40 11.60 29.43
C THR A 418 20.78 10.24 29.99
N GLY A 419 21.58 10.21 31.07
CA GLY A 419 22.24 9.01 31.57
C GLY A 419 23.55 8.68 30.86
N PHE A 420 23.93 9.44 29.82
CA PHE A 420 25.21 9.25 29.15
C PHE A 420 26.37 9.76 30.01
N SER A 421 27.50 9.08 29.93
CA SER A 421 28.72 9.44 30.67
C SER A 421 29.80 10.06 29.78
N GLU A 422 29.83 9.69 28.49
CA GLU A 422 30.85 10.09 27.53
C GLU A 422 30.28 10.04 26.11
N GLN A 423 30.73 10.93 25.23
CA GLN A 423 30.32 10.95 23.81
C GLN A 423 31.53 11.11 22.89
N ALA A 424 31.57 10.28 21.85
CA ALA A 424 32.45 10.41 20.70
C ALA A 424 31.61 10.77 19.47
N PHE A 425 32.16 11.57 18.57
CA PHE A 425 31.49 11.92 17.32
C PHE A 425 32.48 11.94 16.16
N GLU A 426 31.98 11.64 14.98
CA GLU A 426 32.72 11.75 13.72
C GLU A 426 31.85 12.46 12.69
N ILE A 427 32.46 13.38 11.97
CA ILE A 427 31.92 13.90 10.72
C ILE A 427 32.72 13.26 9.60
N SER A 428 32.04 12.56 8.71
CA SER A 428 32.67 11.82 7.61
C SER A 428 32.02 12.18 6.29
N SER A 429 32.82 12.28 5.23
CA SER A 429 32.33 12.36 3.85
C SER A 429 31.71 11.05 3.36
N ASN A 430 31.90 9.96 4.10
CA ASN A 430 31.28 8.66 3.85
C ASN A 430 30.09 8.48 4.79
N PHE A 431 28.90 8.21 4.23
CA PHE A 431 27.71 7.92 5.02
C PHE A 431 27.92 6.67 5.90
N LEU A 432 28.01 6.88 7.22
CA LEU A 432 28.30 5.86 8.24
C LEU A 432 29.63 5.13 8.01
N ASN A 433 30.73 5.80 8.38
CA ASN A 433 32.08 5.26 8.35
C ASN A 433 32.19 3.98 9.19
N LYS A 434 32.40 2.85 8.52
CA LYS A 434 32.42 1.52 9.14
C LYS A 434 33.59 1.35 10.11
N ASP A 435 34.76 1.84 9.75
CA ASP A 435 35.99 1.58 10.51
C ASP A 435 35.94 2.31 11.86
N TRP A 436 35.55 3.59 11.83
CA TRP A 436 35.36 4.39 13.04
C TRP A 436 34.24 3.83 13.94
N ILE A 437 33.08 3.47 13.37
CA ILE A 437 31.98 2.87 14.16
C ILE A 437 32.43 1.56 14.83
N THR A 438 33.19 0.72 14.11
CA THR A 438 33.69 -0.55 14.64
C THR A 438 34.66 -0.32 15.80
N GLU A 439 35.60 0.61 15.65
CA GLU A 439 36.52 1.02 16.70
C GLU A 439 35.77 1.54 17.95
N GLN A 440 34.72 2.37 17.76
CA GLN A 440 33.95 2.89 18.87
C GLN A 440 33.11 1.81 19.57
N TRP A 441 32.59 0.82 18.84
CA TRP A 441 31.94 -0.34 19.46
C TRP A 441 32.92 -1.16 20.32
N GLU A 442 34.17 -1.35 19.87
CA GLU A 442 35.22 -2.00 20.67
C GLU A 442 35.53 -1.22 21.96
N ASN A 443 35.42 0.11 21.91
CA ASN A 443 35.54 1.02 23.05
C ASN A 443 34.25 1.15 23.89
N ASN A 444 33.27 0.27 23.68
CA ASN A 444 32.00 0.20 24.41
C ASN A 444 31.11 1.45 24.28
N TYR A 445 31.21 2.16 23.16
CA TYR A 445 30.25 3.19 22.78
C TYR A 445 29.12 2.59 21.93
N HIS A 446 27.94 3.19 21.97
CA HIS A 446 26.82 2.82 21.11
C HIS A 446 26.33 4.01 20.32
N ILE A 447 25.91 3.83 19.07
CA ILE A 447 25.32 4.89 18.25
C ILE A 447 24.01 5.35 18.91
N THR A 448 23.95 6.63 19.26
CA THR A 448 22.79 7.23 19.95
C THR A 448 22.12 8.32 19.12
N ALA A 449 22.84 8.97 18.21
CA ALA A 449 22.27 9.92 17.26
C ALA A 449 23.07 9.91 15.96
N LEU A 450 22.39 10.05 14.83
CA LEU A 450 23.04 10.20 13.53
C LEU A 450 22.17 11.04 12.60
N ALA A 451 22.81 11.71 11.66
CA ALA A 451 22.15 12.32 10.51
C ALA A 451 23.10 12.32 9.32
N GLY A 452 22.54 12.28 8.11
CA GLY A 452 23.27 12.54 6.88
C GLY A 452 22.86 13.85 6.25
N SER A 453 23.71 14.39 5.40
CA SER A 453 23.47 15.58 4.60
C SER A 453 23.22 15.21 3.13
N GLU A 454 22.86 16.21 2.33
CA GLU A 454 22.55 16.07 0.90
C GLU A 454 23.79 15.85 0.02
N ASN A 455 24.97 16.19 0.52
CA ASN A 455 26.26 15.99 -0.16
C ASN A 455 26.95 14.66 0.20
N GLY A 456 26.25 13.71 0.83
CA GLY A 456 26.81 12.40 1.19
C GLY A 456 27.51 12.33 2.55
N HIS A 457 27.72 13.48 3.21
CA HIS A 457 28.38 13.50 4.52
C HIS A 457 27.45 12.96 5.62
N SER A 458 28.04 12.55 6.74
CA SER A 458 27.31 12.11 7.92
C SER A 458 27.95 12.58 9.21
N LEU A 459 27.11 12.89 10.19
CA LEU A 459 27.48 13.07 11.58
C LEU A 459 26.97 11.87 12.37
N VAL A 460 27.89 11.13 12.98
CA VAL A 460 27.57 10.00 13.86
C VAL A 460 28.01 10.35 15.27
N VAL A 461 27.12 10.19 16.24
CA VAL A 461 27.41 10.35 17.66
C VAL A 461 27.19 9.01 18.36
N MET A 462 28.21 8.56 19.08
CA MET A 462 28.18 7.37 19.89
C MET A 462 28.41 7.72 21.36
N SER A 463 27.66 7.11 22.27
CA SER A 463 27.67 7.43 23.71
C SER A 463 27.95 6.20 24.56
N LYS A 464 28.61 6.41 25.71
CA LYS A 464 28.63 5.46 26.85
C LYS A 464 27.50 5.76 27.82
N GLY A 465 27.05 4.76 28.57
CA GLY A 465 25.93 4.87 29.51
C GLY A 465 24.56 4.70 28.87
N SER A 466 24.50 4.24 27.62
CA SER A 466 23.24 3.79 27.01
C SER A 466 22.79 2.47 27.65
N THR A 467 21.50 2.14 27.54
CA THR A 467 21.00 0.82 27.98
C THR A 467 21.24 -0.27 26.93
N TYR A 468 21.93 0.04 25.84
CA TYR A 468 22.13 -0.86 24.73
C TYR A 468 23.26 -1.83 25.03
N GLU A 469 23.11 -3.09 24.61
CA GLU A 469 24.18 -4.09 24.74
C GLU A 469 24.83 -4.39 23.39
N GLN A 470 24.01 -4.79 22.42
CA GLN A 470 24.44 -5.16 21.08
C GLN A 470 23.78 -4.25 20.06
N GLN A 471 24.57 -3.71 19.13
CA GLN A 471 24.10 -2.91 18.03
C GLN A 471 24.46 -3.51 16.68
N CYS A 472 23.63 -3.21 15.69
CA CYS A 472 23.94 -3.42 14.29
C CYS A 472 23.33 -2.29 13.46
N TYR A 473 23.89 -2.02 12.29
CA TYR A 473 23.31 -1.06 11.36
C TYR A 473 23.28 -1.61 9.93
N LYS A 474 22.45 -0.99 9.09
CA LYS A 474 22.37 -1.28 7.66
C LYS A 474 22.23 0.00 6.87
N ILE A 475 23.04 0.11 5.81
CA ILE A 475 22.88 1.11 4.75
C ILE A 475 22.14 0.45 3.58
N SER A 476 21.16 1.14 2.99
CA SER A 476 20.44 0.63 1.81
C SER A 476 19.86 1.75 0.95
N ASP A 477 19.83 1.56 -0.37
CA ASP A 477 19.19 2.49 -1.31
C ASP A 477 17.66 2.44 -1.28
N SER A 478 17.09 1.50 -0.52
CA SER A 478 15.64 1.38 -0.28
C SER A 478 15.38 1.09 1.19
N PHE A 479 14.20 1.45 1.69
CA PHE A 479 13.88 1.27 3.09
C PHE A 479 13.93 -0.24 3.46
N PRO A 480 14.84 -0.69 4.36
CA PRO A 480 15.19 -2.11 4.48
C PRO A 480 14.25 -2.88 5.43
N PHE A 481 12.93 -2.79 5.21
CA PHE A 481 11.91 -3.37 6.12
C PHE A 481 12.08 -4.88 6.35
N LYS A 482 12.43 -5.66 5.32
CA LYS A 482 12.68 -7.12 5.47
C LYS A 482 13.80 -7.42 6.46
N TRP A 483 14.86 -6.61 6.45
CA TRP A 483 15.98 -6.76 7.39
C TRP A 483 15.56 -6.35 8.80
N ILE A 484 14.82 -5.25 8.94
CA ILE A 484 14.26 -4.79 10.23
C ILE A 484 13.37 -5.88 10.83
N ASN A 485 12.45 -6.44 10.05
CA ASN A 485 11.53 -7.49 10.49
C ASN A 485 12.28 -8.76 10.94
N LYS A 486 13.37 -9.14 10.23
CA LYS A 486 14.25 -10.23 10.68
C LYS A 486 14.89 -9.89 12.04
N LYS A 487 15.37 -8.65 12.20
CA LYS A 487 16.04 -8.19 13.42
C LYS A 487 15.10 -8.04 14.63
N TRP A 488 13.85 -7.64 14.43
CA TRP A 488 12.82 -7.67 15.47
C TRP A 488 12.65 -9.08 16.07
N LYS A 489 12.64 -10.13 15.22
CA LYS A 489 12.57 -11.53 15.68
C LYS A 489 13.80 -11.99 16.46
N GLU A 490 14.94 -11.32 16.27
CA GLU A 490 16.19 -11.55 17.01
C GLU A 490 16.26 -10.71 18.31
N GLY A 491 15.23 -9.91 18.62
CA GLY A 491 15.15 -9.05 19.81
C GLY A 491 15.87 -7.71 19.69
N TYR A 492 16.18 -7.27 18.47
CA TYR A 492 16.70 -5.93 18.20
C TYR A 492 15.55 -4.98 17.89
N PHE A 493 15.67 -3.71 18.28
CA PHE A 493 14.72 -2.66 17.96
C PHE A 493 15.41 -1.50 17.25
N VAL A 494 14.71 -0.80 16.36
CA VAL A 494 15.24 0.40 15.71
C VAL A 494 15.39 1.51 16.75
N THR A 495 16.60 2.02 16.92
CA THR A 495 16.91 3.05 17.92
C THR A 495 17.31 4.37 17.28
N SER A 496 17.79 4.35 16.04
CA SER A 496 18.07 5.58 15.30
C SER A 496 18.00 5.32 13.79
N MET A 497 17.64 6.35 13.05
CA MET A 497 17.57 6.33 11.59
C MET A 497 18.12 7.64 11.05
N ALA A 498 18.78 7.57 9.90
CA ALA A 498 19.14 8.75 9.13
C ALA A 498 19.03 8.45 7.65
N THR A 499 19.09 9.51 6.87
CA THR A 499 19.20 9.47 5.42
C THR A 499 20.37 10.33 4.99
N SER A 500 21.01 9.94 3.90
CA SER A 500 21.95 10.78 3.16
C SER A 500 21.68 10.55 1.68
N GLU A 501 21.43 11.64 0.95
CA GLU A 501 20.88 11.58 -0.41
C GLU A 501 19.61 10.69 -0.45
N ASN A 502 19.69 9.54 -1.13
CA ASN A 502 18.61 8.55 -1.23
C ASN A 502 18.86 7.29 -0.38
N LYS A 503 19.96 7.23 0.36
CA LYS A 503 20.33 6.08 1.19
C LYS A 503 19.69 6.19 2.57
N TRP A 504 19.25 5.04 3.07
CA TRP A 504 18.77 4.84 4.44
C TRP A 504 19.88 4.25 5.29
N GLY A 505 20.13 4.84 6.46
CA GLY A 505 20.94 4.27 7.53
C GLY A 505 20.03 3.90 8.70
N ILE A 506 19.91 2.62 9.01
CA ILE A 506 19.07 2.12 10.10
C ILE A 506 19.96 1.48 11.16
N VAL A 507 19.87 1.97 12.40
CA VAL A 507 20.56 1.40 13.56
C VAL A 507 19.56 0.66 14.43
N MET A 508 19.88 -0.57 14.80
CA MET A 508 19.08 -1.40 15.69
C MET A 508 19.89 -1.89 16.89
N SER A 509 19.28 -1.86 18.07
CA SER A 509 19.93 -2.20 19.34
C SER A 509 19.12 -3.24 20.11
N ARG A 510 19.80 -4.14 20.83
CA ARG A 510 19.20 -4.96 21.90
C ARG A 510 19.14 -4.16 23.19
N HIS A 511 18.20 -4.51 24.07
CA HIS A 511 17.97 -3.83 25.35
C HIS A 511 17.59 -2.34 25.22
N ALA A 512 16.96 -1.97 24.11
CA ALA A 512 16.46 -0.61 23.85
C ALA A 512 15.20 -0.20 24.63
N ASN A 513 14.82 -0.94 25.67
CA ASN A 513 13.65 -0.69 26.51
C ASN A 513 12.28 -0.66 25.78
N PHE A 514 12.15 -1.30 24.61
CA PHE A 514 10.88 -1.43 23.89
C PHE A 514 10.28 -2.84 24.05
N ILE A 515 8.95 -2.93 24.04
CA ILE A 515 8.22 -4.22 23.96
C ILE A 515 7.74 -4.50 22.54
N ASP A 516 7.41 -3.46 21.78
CA ASP A 516 6.90 -3.59 20.43
C ASP A 516 7.24 -2.36 19.58
N GLN A 517 7.35 -2.56 18.27
CA GLN A 517 7.67 -1.53 17.30
C GLN A 517 6.94 -1.73 15.97
N VAL A 518 6.52 -0.60 15.39
CA VAL A 518 5.88 -0.53 14.08
C VAL A 518 6.50 0.59 13.26
N ILE A 519 6.32 0.52 11.94
CA ILE A 519 6.83 1.50 11.00
C ILE A 519 5.68 2.06 10.17
N GLU A 520 5.66 3.39 10.06
CA GLU A 520 4.86 4.10 9.05
C GLU A 520 5.80 4.64 7.97
N LEU A 521 5.65 4.16 6.74
CA LEU A 521 6.45 4.56 5.57
C LEU A 521 5.53 5.13 4.49
N ASP A 522 5.77 6.36 4.05
CA ASP A 522 4.90 7.03 3.08
C ASP A 522 5.67 8.06 2.25
N PHE A 523 5.11 8.49 1.11
CA PHE A 523 5.66 9.58 0.29
C PHE A 523 5.32 10.97 0.85
N LEU A 524 4.34 11.03 1.76
CA LEU A 524 3.91 12.22 2.49
C LEU A 524 3.97 11.93 4.00
N TYR A 525 3.64 12.91 4.85
CA TYR A 525 3.54 12.66 6.29
C TYR A 525 2.35 11.72 6.62
N PRO A 526 2.58 10.53 7.22
CA PRO A 526 1.56 9.49 7.41
C PRO A 526 0.67 9.75 8.64
N SER A 527 -0.04 10.89 8.64
CA SER A 527 -0.88 11.32 9.78
C SER A 527 -1.91 10.28 10.22
N GLU A 528 -2.65 9.68 9.28
CA GLU A 528 -3.67 8.66 9.57
C GLU A 528 -3.08 7.45 10.32
N GLY A 529 -1.92 6.96 9.86
CA GLY A 529 -1.22 5.84 10.49
C GLY A 529 -0.72 6.19 11.88
N ILE A 530 -0.01 7.33 12.02
CA ILE A 530 0.52 7.81 13.30
C ILE A 530 -0.61 7.94 14.34
N HIS A 531 -1.74 8.57 13.99
CA HIS A 531 -2.87 8.72 14.91
C HIS A 531 -3.47 7.36 15.33
N LYS A 532 -3.62 6.42 14.40
CA LYS A 532 -4.11 5.08 14.71
C LYS A 532 -3.17 4.33 15.66
N ARG A 533 -1.86 4.44 15.46
CA ARG A 533 -0.85 3.85 16.36
C ARG A 533 -0.82 4.52 17.73
N TRP A 534 -0.95 5.85 17.80
CA TRP A 534 -1.02 6.58 19.07
C TRP A 534 -2.19 6.12 19.95
N ASN A 535 -3.37 5.91 19.35
CA ASN A 535 -4.54 5.38 20.06
C ASN A 535 -4.30 3.97 20.63
N ASN A 536 -3.32 3.24 20.10
CA ASN A 536 -2.92 1.90 20.55
C ASN A 536 -1.65 1.93 21.42
N GLY A 537 -1.30 3.08 22.00
CA GLY A 537 -0.19 3.21 22.97
C GLY A 537 1.20 3.37 22.36
N TYR A 538 1.36 3.35 21.03
CA TYR A 538 2.66 3.62 20.41
C TYR A 538 3.03 5.10 20.51
N ARG A 539 4.32 5.43 20.46
CA ARG A 539 4.85 6.79 20.33
C ARG A 539 6.00 6.82 19.33
N ILE A 540 6.17 7.92 18.61
CA ILE A 540 7.27 8.10 17.67
C ILE A 540 8.59 8.13 18.45
N THR A 541 9.52 7.26 18.07
CA THR A 541 10.84 7.15 18.70
C THR A 541 11.99 7.42 17.75
N SER A 542 11.75 7.32 16.44
CA SER A 542 12.73 7.70 15.42
C SER A 542 12.02 8.11 14.13
N SER A 543 12.58 9.09 13.43
CA SER A 543 12.07 9.54 12.13
C SER A 543 13.23 9.90 11.21
N ALA A 544 13.08 9.59 9.93
CA ALA A 544 14.01 9.99 8.88
C ALA A 544 13.27 10.09 7.56
N ALA A 545 13.76 10.91 6.63
CA ALA A 545 13.12 11.12 5.35
C ALA A 545 14.15 11.30 4.23
N THR A 546 13.89 10.69 3.08
CA THR A 546 14.58 11.00 1.82
C THR A 546 13.80 12.08 1.07
N LEU A 547 14.25 12.41 -0.14
CA LEU A 547 13.48 13.23 -1.08
C LEU A 547 12.20 12.55 -1.57
N ASP A 548 12.04 11.25 -1.34
CA ASP A 548 10.92 10.46 -1.86
C ASP A 548 10.00 9.94 -0.76
N GLN A 549 10.52 9.51 0.39
CA GLN A 549 9.73 8.88 1.44
C GLN A 549 10.11 9.39 2.83
N ALA A 550 9.13 9.47 3.71
CA ALA A 550 9.32 9.64 5.15
C ALA A 550 9.03 8.31 5.86
N ALA A 551 9.88 7.97 6.84
CA ALA A 551 9.73 6.81 7.69
C ALA A 551 9.66 7.23 9.16
N PHE A 552 8.69 6.66 9.87
CA PHE A 552 8.49 6.85 11.30
C PHE A 552 8.49 5.50 11.99
N VAL A 553 9.37 5.34 12.97
CA VAL A 553 9.32 4.21 13.91
C VAL A 553 8.51 4.65 15.10
N LEU A 554 7.49 3.87 15.43
CA LEU A 554 6.71 4.04 16.64
C LEU A 554 6.89 2.83 17.54
N SER A 555 7.10 3.06 18.83
CA SER A 555 7.41 2.02 19.81
C SER A 555 6.47 2.09 21.00
N ILE A 556 6.27 0.94 21.65
CA ILE A 556 5.74 0.86 23.01
C ILE A 556 6.91 0.57 23.96
N SER A 557 7.05 1.39 25.00
CA SER A 557 8.11 1.28 26.00
C SER A 557 7.79 0.22 27.06
N LYS A 558 8.81 -0.45 27.61
CA LYS A 558 8.67 -1.34 28.78
C LYS A 558 8.34 -0.57 30.05
N THR A 559 8.88 0.64 30.18
CA THR A 559 8.62 1.51 31.33
C THR A 559 7.43 2.41 31.01
N ILE A 560 6.35 2.24 31.77
CA ILE A 560 5.16 3.11 31.72
C ILE A 560 5.60 4.49 32.27
N SER A 561 5.63 5.51 31.42
CA SER A 561 5.79 6.90 31.86
C SER A 561 4.43 7.41 32.34
N TYR A 562 4.37 8.05 33.50
CA TYR A 562 3.13 8.65 34.02
C TYR A 562 2.64 9.84 33.17
N ASP A 563 3.52 10.42 32.34
CA ASP A 563 3.18 11.43 31.35
C ASP A 563 3.64 10.95 29.97
N GLU A 564 2.70 10.54 29.13
CA GLU A 564 2.94 10.04 27.77
C GLU A 564 2.63 11.07 26.70
N THR A 565 2.55 12.35 27.07
CA THR A 565 2.23 13.42 26.13
C THR A 565 3.33 13.55 25.09
N GLN A 566 2.98 13.32 23.83
CA GLN A 566 3.83 13.53 22.68
C GLN A 566 3.13 14.43 21.67
N GLU A 567 3.85 15.43 21.17
CA GLU A 567 3.35 16.33 20.13
C GLU A 567 4.27 16.30 18.92
N THR A 568 3.68 16.42 17.73
CA THR A 568 4.43 16.52 16.47
C THR A 568 4.12 17.84 15.79
N LEU A 569 5.16 18.51 15.32
CA LEU A 569 5.05 19.77 14.58
C LEU A 569 5.77 19.65 13.23
N ARG A 570 5.14 20.18 12.18
CA ARG A 570 5.75 20.33 10.85
C ARG A 570 5.89 21.80 10.50
N THR A 571 7.09 22.24 10.16
CA THR A 571 7.38 23.64 9.81
C THR A 571 8.30 23.74 8.60
N THR A 572 8.11 24.75 7.76
CA THR A 572 9.02 25.02 6.63
C THR A 572 10.40 25.45 7.10
N GLU A 573 10.45 26.24 8.18
CA GLU A 573 11.69 26.69 8.82
C GLU A 573 11.98 25.91 10.10
N PHE A 574 13.22 26.03 10.59
CA PHE A 574 13.59 25.42 11.87
C PHE A 574 12.71 26.00 13.01
N PRO A 575 12.09 25.17 13.87
CA PRO A 575 11.02 25.61 14.76
C PRO A 575 11.52 26.27 16.07
N ALA A 576 12.44 27.23 15.99
CA ALA A 576 13.09 27.84 17.16
C ALA A 576 12.08 28.46 18.17
N GLU A 577 11.10 29.23 17.69
CA GLU A 577 10.11 29.88 18.57
C GLU A 577 9.16 28.86 19.20
N HIS A 578 8.76 27.83 18.44
CA HIS A 578 7.94 26.76 18.98
C HIS A 578 8.69 25.95 20.03
N ILE A 579 10.00 25.69 19.87
CA ILE A 579 10.79 25.00 20.89
C ILE A 579 10.72 25.75 22.23
N LYS A 580 10.88 27.07 22.22
CA LYS A 580 10.79 27.90 23.43
C LYS A 580 9.40 27.85 24.05
N GLU A 581 8.34 27.94 23.24
CA GLU A 581 6.96 27.80 23.69
C GLU A 581 6.73 26.42 24.36
N LYS A 582 7.21 25.35 23.74
CA LYS A 582 7.05 23.97 24.25
C LYS A 582 7.78 23.77 25.58
N TRP A 583 8.97 24.36 25.76
CA TRP A 583 9.67 24.31 27.05
C TRP A 583 8.84 24.88 28.19
N THR A 584 8.07 25.96 27.98
CA THR A 584 7.19 26.54 29.02
C THR A 584 6.07 25.59 29.46
N ARG A 585 5.78 24.57 28.64
CA ARG A 585 4.75 23.54 28.88
C ARG A 585 5.35 22.20 29.33
N GLY A 586 6.64 22.14 29.64
CA GLY A 586 7.34 20.90 30.00
C GLY A 586 7.54 19.93 28.84
N LEU A 587 7.40 20.40 27.60
CA LEU A 587 7.58 19.62 26.38
C LEU A 587 8.97 19.90 25.79
N TYR A 588 9.76 18.85 25.61
CA TYR A 588 11.13 18.93 25.12
C TYR A 588 11.29 18.17 23.81
N LEU A 589 12.14 18.69 22.94
CA LEU A 589 12.39 18.08 21.63
C LEU A 589 13.08 16.72 21.83
N SER A 590 12.47 15.64 21.37
CA SER A 590 12.98 14.27 21.49
C SER A 590 13.54 13.72 20.19
N SER A 591 13.05 14.21 19.05
CA SER A 591 13.54 13.84 17.73
C SER A 591 13.28 15.01 16.77
N ILE A 592 14.24 15.24 15.88
CA ILE A 592 14.10 16.16 14.78
C ILE A 592 14.59 15.52 13.49
N SER A 593 13.86 15.75 12.41
CA SER A 593 14.27 15.34 11.06
C SER A 593 13.82 16.39 10.05
N TYR A 594 14.41 16.36 8.86
CA TYR A 594 14.05 17.25 7.76
C TYR A 594 13.93 16.42 6.48
N GLY A 595 12.86 16.65 5.72
CA GLY A 595 12.64 15.97 4.46
C GLY A 595 11.20 16.06 3.97
N LYS A 596 10.89 15.31 2.92
CA LYS A 596 9.62 15.44 2.18
C LYS A 596 8.44 14.98 3.03
N THR A 597 7.60 15.95 3.42
CA THR A 597 6.54 15.72 4.41
C THR A 597 5.27 16.55 4.18
N VAL A 598 5.25 17.41 3.15
CA VAL A 598 4.03 18.12 2.77
C VAL A 598 2.96 17.12 2.33
N SER A 599 1.69 17.44 2.61
CA SER A 599 0.49 16.69 2.25
C SER A 599 -0.36 17.51 1.30
#